data_AF-A0A2R6R868-F1
#
_entry.id   AF-A0A2R6R868-F1
#
_cell.length_a   1.000
_cell.length_b   1.000
_cell.length_c   1.000
_cell.angle_alpha   90.00
_cell.angle_beta   90.00
_cell.angle_gamma   90.00
#
_symmetry.space_group_name_H-M   'P 1'
#
loop_
_entity.id
_entity.type
_entity.pdbx_description
1 polymer ?
#
loop_
_entity_poly.entity_id
_entity_poly.type
_entity_poly.pdbx_seq_one_letter_code
_entity_poly.pdbx_strand_id
1 'polypeptide(L)' 'MRKFDPWPVFFRREWSRNWPFLVGFAVTGTIITKLSLGLTEEDAKNSPFVQRHKR' A
#
# COMPACT_ATOMS: atom_id res chain seq x y z
N MET A 1 15.81 26.13 -31.80
CA MET A 1 16.50 25.42 -30.69
C MET A 1 15.51 24.50 -30.01
N ARG A 2 15.79 23.18 -29.94
CA ARG A 2 14.94 22.24 -29.19
C ARG A 2 15.14 22.52 -27.70
N LYS A 3 14.10 23.01 -27.01
CA LYS A 3 14.17 23.25 -25.57
C LYS A 3 14.41 21.91 -24.88
N PHE A 4 15.38 21.88 -23.98
CA PHE A 4 15.62 20.72 -23.13
C PHE A 4 14.39 20.48 -22.25
N ASP A 5 13.87 19.26 -22.27
CA ASP A 5 12.84 18.81 -21.34
C ASP A 5 13.49 17.97 -20.22
N PRO A 6 13.53 18.48 -18.98
CA PRO A 6 14.15 17.77 -17.88
C PRO A 6 13.33 16.57 -17.39
N TRP A 7 12.02 16.54 -17.64
CA TRP A 7 11.10 15.57 -17.02
C TRP A 7 11.45 14.12 -17.31
N PRO A 8 11.74 13.70 -18.55
CA PRO A 8 12.11 12.32 -18.84
C PRO A 8 13.37 11.88 -18.10
N VAL A 9 14.32 12.78 -17.88
CA VAL A 9 15.57 12.48 -17.16
C VAL A 9 15.29 12.31 -15.66
N PHE A 10 14.50 13.20 -15.06
CA PHE A 10 14.09 13.08 -13.67
C PHE A 10 13.28 11.81 -13.41
N PHE A 11 12.25 11.53 -14.23
CA PHE A 11 11.44 10.33 -14.07
C PHE A 11 12.26 9.06 -14.24
N ARG A 12 13.14 8.98 -15.23
CA ARG A 12 14.00 7.80 -15.42
C ARG A 12 14.90 7.57 -14.20
N ARG A 13 15.48 8.64 -13.65
CA ARG A 13 16.40 8.58 -12.51
C ARG A 13 15.68 8.23 -11.21
N GLU A 14 14.52 8.83 -10.97
CA GLU A 14 13.76 8.61 -9.75
C GLU A 14 13.03 7.26 -9.79
N TRP A 15 12.51 6.87 -10.95
CA TRP A 15 11.96 5.53 -11.17
C TRP A 15 13.02 4.46 -10.93
N SER A 16 14.23 4.62 -11.45
CA SER A 16 15.33 3.66 -11.24
C SER A 16 15.68 3.46 -9.76
N ARG A 17 15.44 4.44 -8.89
CA ARG A 17 15.78 4.38 -7.45
C ARG A 17 14.60 3.93 -6.59
N ASN A 18 13.39 4.39 -6.91
CA ASN A 18 12.22 4.24 -6.04
C ASN A 18 11.23 3.18 -6.52
N TRP A 19 11.38 2.60 -7.72
CA TRP A 19 10.46 1.56 -8.19
C TRP A 19 10.32 0.37 -7.23
N PRO A 20 11.36 -0.09 -6.49
CA PRO A 20 11.19 -1.20 -5.55
C PRO A 20 10.28 -0.81 -4.37
N PHE A 21 10.32 0.46 -3.95
CA PHE A 21 9.42 0.97 -2.90
C PHE A 21 7.97 0.97 -3.36
N LEU A 22 7.70 1.39 -4.60
CA LEU A 22 6.35 1.39 -5.15
C LEU A 22 5.79 -0.02 -5.29
N VAL A 23 6.62 -0.96 -5.76
CA VAL A 23 6.26 -2.38 -5.84
C VAL A 23 6.01 -2.95 -4.44
N GLY A 24 6.90 -2.71 -3.49
CA GLY A 24 6.73 -3.14 -2.10
C GLY A 24 5.45 -2.59 -1.49
N PHE A 25 5.19 -1.29 -1.66
CA PHE A 25 3.97 -0.64 -1.19
C PHE A 25 2.71 -1.27 -1.79
N ALA A 26 2.71 -1.53 -3.11
CA ALA A 26 1.58 -2.17 -3.78
C ALA A 26 1.34 -3.59 -3.26
N VAL A 27 2.39 -4.39 -3.09
CA VAL A 27 2.30 -5.77 -2.57
C VAL A 27 1.82 -5.78 -1.12
N THR A 28 2.39 -4.95 -0.25
CA THR A 28 1.93 -4.85 1.14
C THR A 28 0.48 -4.38 1.21
N GLY A 29 0.10 -3.40 0.39
CA GLY A 29 -1.27 -2.92 0.28
C GLY A 29 -2.23 -4.05 -0.11
N THR A 30 -1.92 -4.83 -1.15
CA THR A 30 -2.79 -5.94 -1.58
C THR A 30 -2.93 -7.02 -0.52
N ILE A 31 -1.85 -7.36 0.20
CA ILE A 31 -1.89 -8.34 1.30
C ILE A 31 -2.79 -7.83 2.43
N ILE A 32 -2.58 -6.60 2.89
CA ILE A 32 -3.40 -6.01 3.97
C ILE A 32 -4.86 -5.96 3.54
N THR A 33 -5.16 -5.49 2.32
CA THR A 33 -6.53 -5.45 1.81
C THR A 33 -7.16 -6.85 1.78
N LYS A 34 -6.44 -7.86 1.31
CA LYS A 34 -6.93 -9.25 1.30
C LYS A 34 -7.24 -9.76 2.71
N LEU A 35 -6.36 -9.49 3.68
CA LEU A 35 -6.57 -9.88 5.07
C LEU A 35 -7.76 -9.15 5.69
N SER A 36 -7.86 -7.84 5.47
CA SER A 36 -8.97 -7.02 5.97
C SER A 36 -10.32 -7.44 5.38
N LEU A 37 -10.38 -7.76 4.09
CA LEU A 37 -11.60 -8.25 3.44
C LEU A 37 -12.00 -9.66 3.91
N GLY A 38 -11.05 -10.44 4.44
CA GLY A 38 -11.32 -11.76 5.01
C GLY A 38 -11.85 -11.73 6.44
N LEU A 39 -11.91 -10.56 7.09
CA LEU A 39 -12.44 -10.43 8.45
C LEU A 39 -13.96 -10.60 8.45
N THR A 40 -14.44 -11.55 9.24
CA THR A 40 -15.86 -11.86 9.38
C THR A 40 -16.43 -11.36 10.70
N GLU A 41 -17.76 -11.36 10.82
CA GLU A 41 -18.42 -11.05 12.09
C GLU A 41 -18.08 -12.05 13.19
N GLU A 42 -17.77 -13.30 12.86
CA GLU A 42 -17.36 -14.31 13.83
C GLU A 42 -15.99 -13.98 14.44
N ASP A 43 -15.05 -13.49 13.63
CA ASP A 43 -13.75 -13.02 14.10
C ASP A 43 -13.90 -11.82 15.04
N ALA A 44 -14.82 -10.91 14.74
CA ALA A 44 -15.14 -9.78 15.61
C ALA A 44 -15.77 -10.23 16.93
N LYS A 45 -16.65 -11.25 16.92
CA LYS A 45 -17.24 -11.83 18.12
C LYS A 45 -16.20 -12.53 18.99
N ASN A 46 -15.18 -13.15 18.39
CA ASN A 46 -14.14 -13.87 19.11
C ASN A 46 -12.96 -12.98 19.53
N SER A 47 -12.88 -11.74 19.06
CA SER A 47 -11.79 -10.81 19.37
C SER A 47 -11.94 -10.18 20.76
N PRO A 48 -11.00 -10.42 21.70
CA PRO A 48 -11.02 -9.80 23.03
C PRO A 48 -10.92 -8.27 22.96
N PHE A 49 -10.26 -7.75 21.92
CA PHE A 49 -10.13 -6.31 21.70
C PHE A 49 -11.47 -5.69 21.32
N VAL A 50 -12.19 -6.28 20.35
CA VAL A 50 -13.49 -5.79 19.90
C VAL A 50 -14.51 -5.87 21.03
N GLN A 51 -14.52 -6.95 21.80
CA GLN A 51 -15.42 -7.08 22.95
C GLN A 51 -15.17 -6.00 24.02
N ARG A 52 -13.90 -5.72 24.34
CA ARG A 52 -13.55 -4.68 25.35
C ARG A 52 -13.87 -3.26 24.92
N HIS A 53 -13.89 -2.99 23.61
CA HIS A 53 -14.10 -1.64 23.05
C HIS A 53 -15.45 -1.47 22.34
N LYS A 54 -16.34 -2.46 22.47
CA LYS A 54 -17.75 -2.34 22.11
C LYS A 54 -18.41 -1.40 23.13
N ARG A 55 -18.44 -0.10 22.81
CA ARG A 55 -19.25 0.88 23.55
C ARG A 55 -20.71 0.76 23.16
#